data_AF-A0AAP9Y819-F1
#
_entry.id   AF-A0AAP9Y819-F1
#
_cell.length_a   1.000
_cell.length_b   1.000
_cell.length_c   1.000
_cell.angle_alpha   90.00
_cell.angle_beta   90.00
_cell.angle_gamma   90.00
#
_symmetry.space_group_name_H-M   'P 1'
#
loop_
_entity.id
_entity.type
_entity.pdbx_description
1 polymer ?
#
loop_
_entity_poly.entity_id
_entity_poly.type
_entity_poly.pdbx_seq_one_letter_code
_entity_poly.pdbx_strand_id
1 'polypeptide(L)'
;MSFLGSISLLSNKTLGVVFALTVVSLLAGALLLPRFVPARCPRRVKRWLGRTVIILVPTLLFTASGALVFNRSLGIVKTSGDLGRIIASSIFGTQKATGGEAKPEKQPIEESPELNATFERDENGLLTATWTGPTSGITQPIHVITPRDYSPNDGKSYGVIELLHGYPGGADGILQGLNVQEALDNAIDSGLIPPTIVVAPSLNVDENEHDCGDFNGRPAVFTWSAREVPAMIRHNFPGTSADRNAWMIGGFSAGAYCAVWTALRASDTYGAAAMISGYNTQIEGQMKNQGTQYLEENTLSTMLATRSPDGMRIYAMAAADDGAGGAAAALAMANSVKEPDSVTTDIPPTGGHAGPLWNEKFPTMLAWWGSSDNVSTALGATPTSQAARASSEYASIVTATTVKPRFRPLAPNSLGAFAVMFLIALGFVVIAWRCAGTWRLAPKDEDSEVAASQSRYCRPATPRPIAALPRPVGACVAYLARLTSLGLAVTTSTVLLGIISNIFGGFYTSWGSVALTLTRTLGRG
;
A
#
# COMPACT_ATOMS: atom_id res chain seq x y z
N MET A 1 -22.59 13.85 3.69
CA MET A 1 -21.56 13.40 2.72
C MET A 1 -22.20 13.28 1.35
N SER A 2 -21.54 13.70 0.27
CA SER A 2 -22.05 13.50 -1.10
C SER A 2 -22.02 12.01 -1.43
N PHE A 3 -23.08 11.50 -2.10
CA PHE A 3 -23.14 10.11 -2.60
C PHE A 3 -21.90 9.72 -3.43
N LEU A 4 -21.33 10.68 -4.15
CA LEU A 4 -20.12 10.46 -4.94
C LEU A 4 -18.85 10.30 -4.10
N GLY A 5 -18.83 10.79 -2.85
CA GLY A 5 -17.71 10.65 -1.92
C GLY A 5 -17.73 9.35 -1.12
N SER A 6 -18.86 8.65 -1.06
CA SER A 6 -19.02 7.40 -0.29
C SER A 6 -18.81 6.13 -1.15
N ILE A 7 -18.36 6.25 -2.39
CA ILE A 7 -18.16 5.09 -3.25
C ILE A 7 -16.94 4.31 -2.74
N SER A 8 -17.18 3.07 -2.32
CA SER A 8 -16.09 2.17 -1.90
C SER A 8 -15.18 1.85 -3.07
N LEU A 9 -13.88 2.13 -2.91
CA LEU A 9 -12.81 1.78 -3.85
C LEU A 9 -12.20 0.41 -3.54
N LEU A 10 -12.69 -0.27 -2.51
CA LEU A 10 -12.29 -1.63 -2.15
C LEU A 10 -13.28 -2.70 -2.64
N SER A 11 -14.46 -2.29 -3.09
CA SER A 11 -15.53 -3.21 -3.48
C SER A 11 -15.29 -3.91 -4.82
N ASN A 12 -15.54 -5.23 -4.85
CA ASN A 12 -15.67 -6.02 -6.09
C ASN A 12 -16.70 -5.40 -7.06
N LYS A 13 -17.78 -4.79 -6.53
CA LYS A 13 -18.83 -4.16 -7.35
C LYS A 13 -18.28 -2.96 -8.11
N THR A 14 -17.55 -2.07 -7.44
CA THR A 14 -16.94 -0.89 -8.06
C THR A 14 -15.94 -1.31 -9.13
N LEU A 15 -15.06 -2.28 -8.83
CA LEU A 15 -14.12 -2.83 -9.81
C LEU A 15 -14.86 -3.40 -11.03
N GLY A 16 -15.90 -4.22 -10.80
CA GLY A 16 -16.70 -4.82 -11.87
C GLY A 16 -17.39 -3.78 -12.75
N VAL A 17 -17.95 -2.72 -12.17
CA VAL A 17 -18.57 -1.61 -12.92
C VAL A 17 -17.56 -0.87 -13.77
N VAL A 18 -16.41 -0.46 -13.20
CA VAL A 18 -15.37 0.28 -13.95
C VAL A 18 -14.78 -0.60 -15.07
N PHE A 19 -14.60 -1.89 -14.80
CA PHE A 19 -14.14 -2.84 -15.81
C PHE A 19 -15.19 -3.03 -16.94
N ALA A 20 -16.47 -3.18 -16.60
CA ALA A 20 -17.54 -3.26 -17.59
C ALA A 20 -17.62 -2.00 -18.46
N LEU A 21 -17.47 -0.81 -17.87
CA LEU A 21 -17.40 0.46 -18.61
C LEU A 21 -16.16 0.51 -19.54
N THR A 22 -15.04 -0.07 -19.11
CA THR A 22 -13.86 -0.23 -19.98
C THR A 22 -14.18 -1.07 -21.21
N VAL A 23 -14.81 -2.24 -21.01
CA VAL A 23 -15.20 -3.14 -22.12
C VAL A 23 -16.19 -2.44 -23.05
N VAL A 24 -17.24 -1.81 -22.52
CA VAL A 24 -18.25 -1.09 -23.31
C VAL A 24 -17.61 0.05 -24.10
N SER A 25 -16.73 0.84 -23.48
CA SER A 25 -16.06 1.96 -24.17
C SER A 25 -15.10 1.49 -25.27
N LEU A 26 -14.41 0.35 -25.11
CA LEU A 26 -13.62 -0.28 -26.17
C LEU A 26 -14.49 -0.74 -27.34
N LEU A 27 -15.59 -1.45 -27.05
CA LEU A 27 -16.52 -1.96 -28.07
C LEU A 27 -17.18 -0.81 -28.86
N ALA A 28 -17.64 0.23 -28.15
CA ALA A 28 -18.20 1.43 -28.75
C ALA A 28 -17.15 2.24 -29.51
N GLY A 29 -15.93 2.35 -28.96
CA GLY A 29 -14.80 3.02 -29.59
C GLY A 29 -14.44 2.40 -30.94
N ALA A 30 -14.34 1.07 -31.01
CA ALA A 30 -14.09 0.34 -32.25
C ALA A 30 -15.18 0.59 -33.31
N LEU A 31 -16.45 0.70 -32.89
CA LEU A 31 -17.59 1.02 -33.76
C LEU A 31 -17.55 2.47 -34.26
N LEU A 32 -17.22 3.42 -33.39
CA LEU A 32 -17.25 4.86 -33.66
C LEU A 32 -16.02 5.38 -34.40
N LEU A 33 -14.87 4.71 -34.30
CA LEU A 33 -13.59 5.15 -34.87
C LEU A 33 -13.66 5.54 -36.37
N PRO A 34 -14.39 4.83 -37.25
CA PRO A 34 -14.54 5.22 -38.65
C PRO A 34 -15.30 6.52 -38.87
N ARG A 35 -16.18 6.93 -37.94
CA ARG A 35 -16.98 8.18 -38.05
C ARG A 35 -16.11 9.42 -37.85
N PHE A 36 -14.96 9.27 -37.19
CA PHE A 36 -14.05 10.36 -36.85
C PHE A 36 -12.74 10.35 -37.64
N VAL A 37 -12.67 9.63 -38.77
CA VAL A 37 -11.51 9.63 -39.68
C VAL A 37 -11.22 11.06 -40.19
N PRO A 38 -9.96 11.53 -40.13
CA PRO A 38 -9.52 12.77 -40.73
C PRO A 38 -9.75 12.73 -42.24
N ALA A 39 -10.74 13.49 -42.69
CA ALA A 39 -10.83 13.91 -44.08
C ALA A 39 -10.36 15.38 -44.12
N ARG A 40 -9.82 15.83 -45.24
CA ARG A 40 -9.58 17.27 -45.49
C ARG A 40 -10.93 17.96 -45.68
N CYS A 41 -11.75 18.04 -44.63
CA CYS A 41 -13.14 18.52 -44.61
C CYS A 41 -13.35 19.55 -43.49
N PRO A 42 -14.42 20.37 -43.54
CA PRO A 42 -14.84 21.19 -42.40
C PRO A 42 -15.12 20.32 -41.14
N ARG A 43 -14.91 20.88 -39.94
CA ARG A 43 -15.02 20.22 -38.61
C ARG A 43 -13.85 19.30 -38.21
N ARG A 44 -12.63 19.60 -38.68
CA ARG A 44 -11.39 18.90 -38.29
C ARG A 44 -11.23 18.77 -36.77
N VAL A 45 -11.48 19.84 -36.03
CA VAL A 45 -11.36 19.87 -34.56
C VAL A 45 -12.30 18.85 -33.90
N LYS A 46 -13.58 18.79 -34.30
CA LYS A 46 -14.56 17.82 -33.78
C LYS A 46 -14.11 16.37 -34.00
N ARG A 47 -13.51 16.08 -35.17
CA ARG A 47 -13.01 14.72 -35.48
C ARG A 47 -11.77 14.37 -34.66
N TRP A 48 -10.88 15.32 -34.43
CA TRP A 48 -9.71 15.13 -33.58
C TRP A 48 -10.12 14.90 -32.13
N LEU A 49 -10.98 15.77 -31.57
CA LEU A 49 -11.53 15.59 -30.23
C LEU A 49 -12.24 14.24 -30.06
N GLY A 50 -13.06 13.82 -31.04
CA GLY A 50 -13.72 12.53 -31.00
C GLY A 50 -12.74 11.34 -30.90
N ARG A 51 -11.61 11.38 -31.61
CA ARG A 51 -10.58 10.33 -31.51
C ARG A 51 -9.81 10.39 -30.19
N THR A 52 -9.55 11.59 -29.67
CA THR A 52 -8.99 11.75 -28.32
C THR A 52 -9.87 11.06 -27.31
N VAL A 53 -11.17 11.33 -27.33
CA VAL A 53 -12.12 10.73 -26.41
C VAL A 53 -12.16 9.20 -26.57
N ILE A 54 -12.19 8.68 -27.80
CA ILE A 54 -12.24 7.23 -28.07
C ILE A 54 -11.02 6.47 -27.51
N ILE A 55 -9.85 7.10 -27.44
CA ILE A 55 -8.64 6.47 -26.88
C ILE A 55 -8.49 6.77 -25.39
N LEU A 56 -8.70 8.03 -24.99
CA LEU A 56 -8.47 8.51 -23.64
C LEU A 56 -9.44 7.89 -22.63
N VAL A 57 -10.74 7.82 -22.95
CA VAL A 57 -11.76 7.30 -22.02
C VAL A 57 -11.48 5.84 -21.63
N PRO A 58 -11.34 4.87 -22.56
CA PRO A 58 -11.00 3.50 -22.16
C PRO A 58 -9.63 3.39 -21.50
N THR A 59 -8.65 4.25 -21.85
CA THR A 59 -7.35 4.28 -21.17
C THR A 59 -7.51 4.69 -19.70
N LEU A 60 -8.27 5.75 -19.41
CA LEU A 60 -8.52 6.20 -18.04
C LEU A 60 -9.31 5.16 -17.24
N LEU A 61 -10.33 4.55 -17.84
CA LEU A 61 -11.12 3.50 -17.19
C LEU A 61 -10.29 2.24 -16.89
N PHE A 62 -9.47 1.78 -17.85
CA PHE A 62 -8.63 0.61 -17.66
C PHE A 62 -7.52 0.87 -16.62
N THR A 63 -6.95 2.08 -16.63
CA THR A 63 -6.00 2.52 -15.61
C THR A 63 -6.65 2.60 -14.23
N ALA A 64 -7.88 3.10 -14.14
CA ALA A 64 -8.65 3.11 -12.89
C ALA A 64 -8.96 1.69 -12.40
N SER A 65 -9.31 0.75 -13.29
CA SER A 65 -9.45 -0.67 -12.92
C SER A 65 -8.16 -1.25 -12.36
N GLY A 66 -7.01 -0.98 -13.01
CA GLY A 66 -5.70 -1.39 -12.49
C GLY A 66 -5.41 -0.80 -11.11
N ALA A 67 -5.61 0.52 -10.96
CA ALA A 67 -5.42 1.21 -9.68
C ALA A 67 -6.33 0.66 -8.57
N LEU A 68 -7.58 0.30 -8.87
CA LEU A 68 -8.49 -0.34 -7.92
C LEU A 68 -7.98 -1.72 -7.47
N VAL A 69 -7.39 -2.51 -8.37
CA VAL A 69 -6.77 -3.79 -8.00
C VAL A 69 -5.59 -3.56 -7.05
N PHE A 70 -4.67 -2.65 -7.36
CA PHE A 70 -3.55 -2.35 -6.44
C PHE A 70 -4.01 -1.75 -5.12
N ASN A 71 -5.01 -0.87 -5.14
CA ASN A 71 -5.57 -0.27 -3.93
C ASN A 71 -6.17 -1.32 -2.98
N ARG A 72 -6.82 -2.33 -3.55
CA ARG A 72 -7.43 -3.45 -2.80
C ARG A 72 -6.43 -4.40 -2.17
N SER A 73 -5.18 -4.47 -2.65
CA SER A 73 -4.21 -5.39 -2.10
C SER A 73 -3.80 -5.04 -0.67
N LEU A 74 -3.85 -3.75 -0.31
CA LEU A 74 -3.44 -3.23 1.00
C LEU A 74 -4.48 -2.30 1.64
N GLY A 75 -5.64 -2.08 1.01
CA GLY A 75 -6.70 -1.25 1.57
C GLY A 75 -6.35 0.23 1.72
N ILE A 76 -5.48 0.77 0.86
CA ILE A 76 -4.83 2.08 1.04
C ILE A 76 -5.84 3.24 1.05
N VAL A 77 -6.77 3.26 0.09
CA VAL A 77 -7.78 4.30 -0.08
C VAL A 77 -9.16 3.67 -0.06
N LYS A 78 -9.97 3.95 0.96
CA LYS A 78 -11.24 3.24 1.17
C LYS A 78 -12.35 3.75 0.27
N THR A 79 -12.47 5.08 0.16
CA THR A 79 -13.56 5.74 -0.56
C THR A 79 -13.05 6.75 -1.59
N SER A 80 -13.92 7.09 -2.55
CA SER A 80 -13.69 8.19 -3.48
C SER A 80 -13.53 9.55 -2.79
N GLY A 81 -14.13 9.74 -1.61
CA GLY A 81 -13.91 10.91 -0.77
C GLY A 81 -12.47 10.98 -0.24
N ASP A 82 -11.93 9.86 0.24
CA ASP A 82 -10.53 9.75 0.69
C ASP A 82 -9.57 10.03 -0.47
N LEU A 83 -9.84 9.47 -1.64
CA LEU A 83 -9.06 9.76 -2.85
C LEU A 83 -9.09 11.24 -3.20
N GLY A 84 -10.26 11.87 -3.13
CA GLY A 84 -10.42 13.31 -3.37
C GLY A 84 -9.61 14.16 -2.40
N ARG A 85 -9.56 13.76 -1.12
CA ARG A 85 -8.75 14.43 -0.07
C ARG A 85 -7.26 14.31 -0.36
N ILE A 86 -6.77 13.12 -0.70
CA ILE A 86 -5.35 12.88 -1.05
C ILE A 86 -4.95 13.71 -2.28
N ILE A 87 -5.82 13.78 -3.30
CA ILE A 87 -5.57 14.61 -4.48
C ILE A 87 -5.54 16.09 -4.11
N ALA A 88 -6.47 16.55 -3.27
CA ALA A 88 -6.53 17.93 -2.83
C ALA A 88 -5.29 18.32 -2.01
N SER A 89 -4.86 17.49 -1.06
CA SER A 89 -3.65 17.76 -0.26
C SER A 89 -2.39 17.78 -1.12
N SER A 90 -2.30 16.93 -2.15
CA SER A 90 -1.17 16.91 -3.09
C SER A 90 -1.09 18.17 -3.97
N ILE A 91 -2.24 18.76 -4.33
CA ILE A 91 -2.30 19.95 -5.21
C ILE A 91 -2.19 21.25 -4.43
N PHE A 92 -2.90 21.35 -3.31
CA PHE A 92 -3.04 22.59 -2.54
C PHE A 92 -2.10 22.64 -1.32
N GLY A 93 -1.38 21.55 -1.04
CA GLY A 93 -0.62 21.37 0.19
C GLY A 93 -1.53 21.08 1.38
N THR A 94 -0.99 20.44 2.41
CA THR A 94 -1.62 20.43 3.73
C THR A 94 -1.40 21.78 4.41
N GLN A 95 -2.34 22.22 5.24
CA GLN A 95 -2.06 23.36 6.12
C GLN A 95 -0.90 22.97 7.03
N LYS A 96 0.18 23.76 7.04
CA LYS A 96 1.22 23.64 8.07
C LYS A 96 0.55 23.94 9.41
N ALA A 97 0.42 22.94 10.27
CA ALA A 97 0.10 23.20 11.66
C ALA A 97 1.31 23.93 12.25
N THR A 98 1.11 25.10 12.85
CA THR A 98 2.17 25.98 13.36
C THR A 98 2.62 25.62 14.78
N GLY A 99 2.33 24.39 15.25
CA GLY A 99 2.61 23.94 16.61
C GLY A 99 3.84 23.04 16.68
N GLY A 100 4.73 23.30 17.65
CA GLY A 100 5.81 22.38 18.00
C GLY A 100 5.29 21.13 18.74
N GLU A 101 6.15 20.12 18.87
CA GLU A 101 5.86 18.90 19.66
C GLU A 101 5.51 19.30 21.11
N ALA A 102 4.36 18.83 21.59
CA ALA A 102 3.94 18.95 22.97
C ALA A 102 4.62 17.87 23.82
N LYS A 103 4.91 18.18 25.09
CA LYS A 103 5.43 17.16 26.01
C LYS A 103 4.27 16.27 26.46
N PRO A 104 4.35 14.94 26.24
CA PRO A 104 3.31 14.03 26.72
C PRO A 104 3.24 14.10 28.25
N GLU A 105 2.03 14.22 28.79
CA GLU A 105 1.83 14.14 30.23
C GLU A 105 1.89 12.65 30.65
N LYS A 106 2.72 12.32 31.65
CA LYS A 106 2.71 10.98 32.24
C LYS A 106 1.50 10.86 33.15
N GLN A 107 0.35 10.47 32.62
CA GLN A 107 -0.82 10.17 33.41
C GLN A 107 -0.97 8.64 33.62
N PRO A 108 -1.24 8.17 34.85
CA PRO A 108 -1.64 6.79 35.09
C PRO A 108 -3.04 6.55 34.51
N ILE A 109 -3.14 5.73 33.47
CA ILE A 109 -4.41 5.48 32.75
C ILE A 109 -5.11 4.20 33.26
N GLU A 110 -4.39 3.33 33.98
CA GLU A 110 -4.70 1.90 34.17
C GLU A 110 -6.00 1.57 34.94
N GLU A 111 -6.68 2.55 35.54
CA GLU A 111 -7.88 2.31 36.37
C GLU A 111 -9.08 3.21 35.99
N SER A 112 -9.05 3.89 34.84
CA SER A 112 -10.20 4.72 34.42
C SER A 112 -11.36 3.84 33.90
N PRO A 113 -12.61 4.05 34.36
CA PRO A 113 -13.79 3.39 33.78
C PRO A 113 -14.04 3.73 32.30
N GLU A 114 -13.34 4.76 31.79
CA GLU A 114 -13.36 5.18 30.38
C GLU A 114 -12.59 4.22 29.45
N LEU A 115 -11.89 3.22 30.01
CA LEU A 115 -11.19 2.19 29.23
C LEU A 115 -12.10 1.11 28.64
N ASN A 116 -13.38 1.04 29.02
CA ASN A 116 -14.29 0.03 28.46
C ASN A 116 -14.49 0.23 26.95
N ALA A 117 -14.32 -0.83 26.17
CA ALA A 117 -14.56 -0.86 24.74
C ALA A 117 -15.54 -1.97 24.36
N THR A 118 -16.44 -1.70 23.42
CA THR A 118 -17.36 -2.71 22.87
C THR A 118 -16.83 -3.15 21.51
N PHE A 119 -16.49 -4.44 21.40
CA PHE A 119 -15.96 -5.01 20.16
C PHE A 119 -17.04 -5.73 19.37
N GLU A 120 -17.12 -5.42 18.09
CA GLU A 120 -17.89 -6.18 17.10
C GLU A 120 -16.96 -7.18 16.41
N ARG A 121 -17.41 -8.43 16.24
CA ARG A 121 -16.65 -9.47 15.53
C ARG A 121 -17.19 -9.63 14.12
N ASP A 122 -16.31 -9.56 13.13
CA ASP A 122 -16.68 -9.85 11.74
C ASP A 122 -16.63 -11.35 11.40
N GLU A 123 -17.00 -11.70 10.17
CA GLU A 123 -17.03 -13.09 9.68
C GLU A 123 -15.65 -13.77 9.65
N ASN A 124 -14.56 -12.99 9.63
CA ASN A 124 -13.19 -13.48 9.65
C ASN A 124 -12.61 -13.55 11.07
N GLY A 125 -13.42 -13.21 12.09
CA GLY A 125 -13.01 -13.20 13.47
C GLY A 125 -12.30 -11.92 13.92
N LEU A 126 -12.15 -10.91 13.05
CA LEU A 126 -11.55 -9.64 13.42
C LEU A 126 -12.46 -8.88 14.39
N LEU A 127 -11.92 -8.46 15.52
CA LEU A 127 -12.61 -7.62 16.49
C LEU A 127 -12.38 -6.14 16.14
N THR A 128 -13.44 -5.35 16.13
CA THR A 128 -13.35 -3.90 15.87
C THR A 128 -14.13 -3.13 16.93
N ALA A 129 -13.50 -2.11 17.50
CA ALA A 129 -14.17 -1.14 18.36
C ALA A 129 -13.90 0.27 17.83
N THR A 130 -14.92 1.12 17.78
CA THR A 130 -14.70 2.57 17.68
C THR A 130 -14.60 3.10 19.10
N TRP A 131 -13.42 3.57 19.49
CA TRP A 131 -13.14 3.92 20.88
C TRP A 131 -12.57 5.33 20.97
N THR A 132 -12.83 6.00 22.09
CA THR A 132 -12.39 7.37 22.37
C THR A 132 -11.35 7.36 23.48
N GLY A 133 -10.15 7.85 23.18
CA GLY A 133 -9.07 7.99 24.15
C GLY A 133 -9.42 9.04 25.21
N PRO A 134 -9.37 8.70 26.52
CA PRO A 134 -9.80 9.59 27.59
C PRO A 134 -8.94 10.85 27.75
N THR A 135 -7.64 10.76 27.46
CA THR A 135 -6.67 11.85 27.51
C THR A 135 -6.47 12.49 26.13
N SER A 136 -6.34 11.70 25.07
CA SER A 136 -6.05 12.23 23.73
C SER A 136 -7.27 12.82 23.04
N GLY A 137 -8.48 12.43 23.45
CA GLY A 137 -9.74 12.75 22.77
C GLY A 137 -9.88 12.13 21.38
N ILE A 138 -8.94 11.28 20.97
CA ILE A 138 -8.95 10.63 19.66
C ILE A 138 -10.08 9.60 19.63
N THR A 139 -11.00 9.75 18.67
CA THR A 139 -12.05 8.77 18.41
C THR A 139 -11.78 8.07 17.08
N GLN A 140 -11.37 6.81 17.14
CA GLN A 140 -10.89 6.06 15.98
C GLN A 140 -11.24 4.57 16.10
N PRO A 141 -11.33 3.85 14.96
CA PRO A 141 -11.41 2.40 14.99
C PRO A 141 -10.09 1.79 15.49
N ILE A 142 -10.21 0.78 16.34
CA ILE A 142 -9.15 -0.11 16.78
C ILE A 142 -9.55 -1.53 16.37
N HIS A 143 -8.63 -2.22 15.70
CA HIS A 143 -8.82 -3.59 15.28
C HIS A 143 -7.98 -4.53 16.13
N VAL A 144 -8.55 -5.67 16.55
CA VAL A 144 -7.88 -6.65 17.39
C VAL A 144 -8.03 -8.05 16.78
N ILE A 145 -6.92 -8.76 16.70
CA ILE A 145 -6.82 -10.17 16.34
C ILE A 145 -6.43 -10.93 17.59
N THR A 146 -7.23 -11.92 17.96
CA THR A 146 -6.91 -12.85 19.04
C THR A 146 -6.45 -14.19 18.47
N PRO A 147 -5.65 -14.98 19.20
CA PRO A 147 -5.42 -16.40 18.88
C PRO A 147 -6.75 -17.15 18.71
N ARG A 148 -6.79 -18.18 17.87
CA ARG A 148 -8.02 -18.97 17.62
C ARG A 148 -8.63 -19.56 18.89
N ASP A 149 -7.79 -19.90 19.86
CA ASP A 149 -8.17 -20.53 21.13
C ASP A 149 -8.29 -19.52 22.30
N TYR A 150 -8.28 -18.22 22.00
CA TYR A 150 -8.43 -17.18 23.01
C TYR A 150 -9.74 -17.34 23.79
N SER A 151 -9.64 -17.35 25.12
CA SER A 151 -10.77 -17.26 26.02
C SER A 151 -10.41 -16.37 27.20
N PRO A 152 -11.30 -15.45 27.62
CA PRO A 152 -11.03 -14.60 28.79
C PRO A 152 -10.91 -15.39 30.11
N ASN A 153 -11.29 -16.67 30.12
CA ASN A 153 -11.34 -17.52 31.31
C ASN A 153 -10.38 -18.72 31.25
N ASP A 154 -9.44 -18.77 30.31
CA ASP A 154 -8.51 -19.90 30.18
C ASP A 154 -7.29 -19.85 31.12
N GLY A 155 -7.10 -18.72 31.82
CA GLY A 155 -5.99 -18.51 32.74
C GLY A 155 -4.62 -18.38 32.07
N LYS A 156 -4.56 -18.20 30.74
CA LYS A 156 -3.32 -17.98 30.00
C LYS A 156 -2.88 -16.52 30.09
N SER A 157 -1.56 -16.32 30.00
CA SER A 157 -0.97 -15.00 29.78
C SER A 157 -0.72 -14.77 28.29
N TYR A 158 -1.09 -13.59 27.80
CA TYR A 158 -0.97 -13.19 26.40
C TYR A 158 0.05 -12.07 26.22
N GLY A 159 0.93 -12.24 25.22
CA GLY A 159 1.74 -11.15 24.69
C GLY A 159 0.91 -10.24 23.78
N VAL A 160 1.45 -9.07 23.44
CA VAL A 160 0.79 -8.13 22.53
C VAL A 160 1.75 -7.62 21.48
N ILE A 161 1.26 -7.58 20.24
CA ILE A 161 1.90 -6.86 19.15
C ILE A 161 0.97 -5.71 18.74
N GLU A 162 1.39 -4.47 19.01
CA GLU A 162 0.73 -3.29 18.46
C GLU A 162 1.28 -3.00 17.05
N LEU A 163 0.44 -3.01 16.02
CA LEU A 163 0.82 -2.81 14.63
C LEU A 163 0.33 -1.47 14.10
N LEU A 164 1.27 -0.60 13.75
CA LEU A 164 1.03 0.72 13.17
C LEU A 164 1.04 0.67 11.65
N HIS A 165 -0.01 1.22 11.04
CA HIS A 165 -0.10 1.29 9.60
C HIS A 165 0.77 2.37 8.97
N GLY A 166 1.05 2.24 7.67
CA GLY A 166 1.73 3.27 6.88
C GLY A 166 0.77 4.35 6.36
N TYR A 167 1.33 5.37 5.72
CA TYR A 167 0.57 6.44 5.07
C TYR A 167 0.89 6.50 3.57
N PRO A 168 -0.11 6.72 2.69
CA PRO A 168 -1.55 6.61 2.99
C PRO A 168 -1.93 5.16 3.36
N GLY A 169 -2.98 4.98 4.15
CA GLY A 169 -3.44 3.65 4.56
C GLY A 169 -4.30 3.67 5.82
N GLY A 170 -4.72 2.48 6.26
CA GLY A 170 -5.47 2.28 7.51
C GLY A 170 -5.12 0.94 8.15
N ALA A 171 -5.46 0.80 9.44
CA ALA A 171 -5.12 -0.36 10.25
C ALA A 171 -5.71 -1.69 9.69
N ASP A 172 -6.99 -1.71 9.33
CA ASP A 172 -7.67 -2.85 8.71
C ASP A 172 -7.00 -3.32 7.40
N GLY A 173 -6.61 -2.37 6.54
CA GLY A 173 -6.01 -2.66 5.25
C GLY A 173 -4.72 -3.47 5.34
N ILE A 174 -3.92 -3.19 6.37
CA ILE A 174 -2.68 -3.93 6.63
C ILE A 174 -2.97 -5.30 7.23
N LEU A 175 -3.85 -5.39 8.23
CA LEU A 175 -4.19 -6.67 8.85
C LEU A 175 -4.68 -7.69 7.82
N GLN A 176 -5.55 -7.26 6.91
CA GLN A 176 -6.10 -8.11 5.84
C GLN A 176 -5.13 -8.28 4.67
N GLY A 177 -4.39 -7.23 4.30
CA GLY A 177 -3.44 -7.24 3.19
C GLY A 177 -2.23 -8.15 3.44
N LEU A 178 -1.90 -8.40 4.71
CA LEU A 178 -0.76 -9.21 5.14
C LEU A 178 -1.10 -10.60 5.69
N ASN A 179 -2.38 -11.01 5.67
CA ASN A 179 -2.85 -12.26 6.30
C ASN A 179 -2.37 -12.39 7.76
N VAL A 180 -2.45 -11.32 8.56
CA VAL A 180 -1.87 -11.27 9.90
C VAL A 180 -2.40 -12.37 10.81
N GLN A 181 -3.72 -12.65 10.78
CA GLN A 181 -4.34 -13.73 11.55
C GLN A 181 -3.70 -15.10 11.23
N GLU A 182 -3.58 -15.44 9.95
CA GLU A 182 -3.02 -16.72 9.52
C GLU A 182 -1.56 -16.87 9.95
N ALA A 183 -0.75 -15.82 9.77
CA ALA A 183 0.65 -15.82 10.17
C ALA A 183 0.82 -15.92 11.70
N LEU A 184 -0.01 -15.22 12.46
CA LEU A 184 -0.02 -15.26 13.92
C LEU A 184 -0.37 -16.66 14.43
N ASP A 185 -1.47 -17.23 13.93
CA ASP A 185 -1.92 -18.56 14.32
C ASP A 185 -0.85 -19.62 14.01
N ASN A 186 -0.28 -19.60 12.79
CA ASN A 186 0.76 -20.55 12.40
C ASN A 186 2.01 -20.44 13.29
N ALA A 187 2.39 -19.23 13.69
CA ALA A 187 3.54 -19.00 14.57
C ALA A 187 3.27 -19.50 16.00
N ILE A 188 2.04 -19.34 16.51
CA ILE A 188 1.63 -19.87 17.83
C ILE A 188 1.54 -21.39 17.78
N ASP A 189 0.85 -21.96 16.78
CA ASP A 189 0.63 -23.40 16.62
C ASP A 189 1.97 -24.16 16.46
N SER A 190 2.95 -23.53 15.81
CA SER A 190 4.29 -24.08 15.61
C SER A 190 5.24 -23.82 16.79
N GLY A 191 4.78 -23.17 17.85
CA GLY A 191 5.58 -22.85 19.04
C GLY A 191 6.71 -21.83 18.79
N LEU A 192 6.61 -21.03 17.72
CA LEU A 192 7.60 -20.00 17.39
C LEU A 192 7.45 -18.76 18.27
N ILE A 193 6.22 -18.46 18.70
CA ILE A 193 5.89 -17.42 19.67
C ILE A 193 4.88 -17.95 20.69
N PRO A 194 4.83 -17.39 21.91
CA PRO A 194 3.77 -17.70 22.87
C PRO A 194 2.41 -17.12 22.42
N PRO A 195 1.29 -17.49 23.08
CA PRO A 195 -0.02 -16.90 22.81
C PRO A 195 0.03 -15.38 22.80
N THR A 196 -0.44 -14.77 21.70
CA THR A 196 -0.22 -13.35 21.43
C THR A 196 -1.45 -12.73 20.80
N ILE A 197 -1.85 -11.54 21.27
CA ILE A 197 -2.88 -10.70 20.68
C ILE A 197 -2.21 -9.67 19.76
N VAL A 198 -2.83 -9.37 18.62
CA VAL A 198 -2.41 -8.26 17.76
C VAL A 198 -3.45 -7.14 17.85
N VAL A 199 -3.02 -5.92 18.13
CA VAL A 199 -3.85 -4.72 18.11
C VAL A 199 -3.35 -3.76 17.04
N ALA A 200 -4.26 -3.16 16.27
CA ALA A 200 -3.92 -2.16 15.25
C ALA A 200 -4.84 -0.94 15.41
N PRO A 201 -4.38 0.12 16.11
CA PRO A 201 -5.12 1.37 16.16
C PRO A 201 -4.98 2.14 14.85
N SER A 202 -6.03 2.88 14.46
CA SER A 202 -5.91 3.87 13.39
C SER A 202 -5.10 5.07 13.88
N LEU A 203 -4.19 5.56 13.02
CA LEU A 203 -3.42 6.79 13.22
C LEU A 203 -3.97 7.96 12.38
N ASN A 204 -5.07 7.75 11.63
CA ASN A 204 -5.71 8.77 10.81
C ASN A 204 -6.62 9.69 11.65
N VAL A 205 -6.01 10.37 12.62
CA VAL A 205 -6.71 11.14 13.67
C VAL A 205 -7.35 12.44 13.18
N ASP A 206 -6.93 12.91 12.01
CA ASP A 206 -7.44 14.09 11.32
C ASP A 206 -7.27 13.96 9.79
N GLU A 207 -7.45 15.04 9.04
CA GLU A 207 -7.36 15.04 7.57
C GLU A 207 -5.91 15.13 7.03
N ASN A 208 -4.91 15.24 7.91
CA ASN A 208 -3.51 15.35 7.53
C ASN A 208 -2.82 13.98 7.53
N GLU A 209 -1.58 13.97 7.04
CA GLU A 209 -0.69 12.82 7.22
C GLU A 209 -0.59 12.47 8.71
N HIS A 210 -0.56 11.16 9.02
CA HIS A 210 -0.43 10.73 10.41
C HIS A 210 0.95 11.10 10.99
N ASP A 211 1.03 11.20 12.30
CA ASP A 211 2.25 11.52 13.05
C ASP A 211 2.51 10.44 14.11
N CYS A 212 3.68 10.52 14.75
CA CYS A 212 4.01 9.67 15.89
C CYS A 212 3.90 10.44 17.23
N GLY A 213 4.13 11.75 17.20
CA GLY A 213 4.22 12.63 18.36
C GLY A 213 2.93 13.38 18.70
N ASP A 214 2.89 13.96 19.89
CA ASP A 214 1.84 14.90 20.28
C ASP A 214 2.21 16.30 19.78
N PHE A 215 1.32 16.98 19.05
CA PHE A 215 1.59 18.31 18.50
C PHE A 215 0.53 19.31 18.93
N ASN A 216 0.97 20.52 19.28
CA ASN A 216 0.05 21.60 19.64
C ASN A 216 -0.93 21.90 18.50
N GLY A 217 -2.23 21.87 18.79
CA GLY A 217 -3.28 22.07 17.80
C GLY A 217 -3.61 20.83 16.94
N ARG A 218 -3.06 19.65 17.29
CA ARG A 218 -3.46 18.36 16.74
C ARG A 218 -3.85 17.38 17.86
N PRO A 219 -4.63 16.33 17.57
CA PRO A 219 -4.86 15.24 18.52
C PRO A 219 -3.55 14.57 18.97
N ALA A 220 -3.50 14.10 20.21
CA ALA A 220 -2.29 13.58 20.86
C ALA A 220 -1.98 12.12 20.45
N VAL A 221 -1.29 11.94 19.32
CA VAL A 221 -1.06 10.62 18.71
C VAL A 221 -0.10 9.72 19.52
N PHE A 222 0.92 10.29 20.15
CA PHE A 222 1.81 9.53 21.03
C PHE A 222 1.05 9.05 22.26
N THR A 223 0.26 9.91 22.88
CA THR A 223 -0.58 9.54 24.02
C THR A 223 -1.56 8.42 23.66
N TRP A 224 -2.21 8.53 22.51
CA TRP A 224 -3.12 7.50 21.98
C TRP A 224 -2.45 6.14 21.79
N SER A 225 -1.39 6.08 20.98
CA SER A 225 -0.74 4.81 20.62
C SER A 225 0.14 4.24 21.75
N ALA A 226 0.89 5.07 22.46
CA ALA A 226 1.89 4.58 23.41
C ALA A 226 1.33 4.29 24.80
N ARG A 227 0.17 4.85 25.15
CA ARG A 227 -0.38 4.83 26.52
C ARG A 227 -1.81 4.33 26.58
N GLU A 228 -2.71 4.95 25.82
CA GLU A 228 -4.14 4.65 25.89
C GLU A 228 -4.51 3.30 25.29
N VAL A 229 -4.03 3.00 24.07
CA VAL A 229 -4.32 1.72 23.40
C VAL A 229 -3.79 0.53 24.21
N PRO A 230 -2.54 0.53 24.72
CA PRO A 230 -2.06 -0.53 25.62
C PRO A 230 -2.88 -0.68 26.91
N ALA A 231 -3.30 0.42 27.53
CA ALA A 231 -4.15 0.38 28.71
C ALA A 231 -5.54 -0.20 28.40
N MET A 232 -6.15 0.23 27.30
CA MET A 232 -7.44 -0.29 26.82
C MET A 232 -7.37 -1.79 26.54
N ILE A 233 -6.31 -2.28 25.88
CA ILE A 233 -6.16 -3.70 25.58
C ILE A 233 -6.02 -4.53 26.87
N ARG A 234 -5.20 -4.11 27.83
CA ARG A 234 -5.09 -4.80 29.12
C ARG A 234 -6.41 -4.85 29.89
N HIS A 235 -7.19 -3.77 29.80
CA HIS A 235 -8.49 -3.67 30.47
C HIS A 235 -9.54 -4.60 29.83
N ASN A 236 -9.61 -4.69 28.50
CA ASN A 236 -10.67 -5.41 27.79
C ASN A 236 -10.33 -6.87 27.43
N PHE A 237 -9.05 -7.27 27.49
CA PHE A 237 -8.59 -8.63 27.19
C PHE A 237 -7.90 -9.25 28.41
N PRO A 238 -8.66 -9.93 29.29
CA PRO A 238 -8.10 -10.64 30.44
C PRO A 238 -6.97 -11.59 30.03
N GLY A 239 -5.93 -11.66 30.86
CA GLY A 239 -4.72 -12.44 30.60
C GLY A 239 -3.63 -11.67 29.84
N THR A 240 -3.90 -10.47 29.32
CA THR A 240 -2.85 -9.64 28.71
C THR A 240 -1.79 -9.24 29.75
N SER A 241 -0.52 -9.52 29.45
CA SER A 241 0.59 -9.20 30.38
C SER A 241 0.82 -7.70 30.52
N ALA A 242 1.32 -7.26 31.67
CA ALA A 242 1.79 -5.88 31.90
C ALA A 242 3.32 -5.75 31.75
N ASP A 243 4.05 -6.84 31.57
CA ASP A 243 5.51 -6.81 31.39
C ASP A 243 5.85 -6.31 29.98
N ARG A 244 6.64 -5.23 29.88
CA ARG A 244 7.11 -4.67 28.61
C ARG A 244 7.71 -5.70 27.66
N ASN A 245 8.35 -6.75 28.17
CA ASN A 245 8.98 -7.79 27.35
C ASN A 245 7.96 -8.68 26.62
N ALA A 246 6.71 -8.68 27.08
CA ALA A 246 5.58 -9.30 26.40
C ALA A 246 4.92 -8.37 25.36
N TRP A 247 5.40 -7.13 25.20
CA TRP A 247 4.87 -6.13 24.28
C TRP A 247 5.89 -5.76 23.20
N MET A 248 5.45 -5.87 21.95
CA MET A 248 6.14 -5.35 20.78
C MET A 248 5.28 -4.31 20.08
N ILE A 249 5.89 -3.21 19.63
CA ILE A 249 5.26 -2.30 18.68
C ILE A 249 5.95 -2.41 17.32
N GLY A 250 5.18 -2.76 16.29
CA GLY A 250 5.66 -2.92 14.92
C GLY A 250 4.96 -1.95 13.99
N GLY A 251 5.51 -1.73 12.81
CA GLY A 251 4.80 -0.97 11.80
C GLY A 251 5.39 -1.11 10.41
N PHE A 252 4.67 -0.53 9.44
CA PHE A 252 4.99 -0.55 8.02
C PHE A 252 5.16 0.87 7.49
N SER A 253 6.19 1.12 6.67
CA SER A 253 6.43 2.42 6.06
C SER A 253 6.48 3.55 7.12
N ALA A 254 5.65 4.59 7.01
CA ALA A 254 5.56 5.64 8.01
C ALA A 254 5.24 5.14 9.43
N GLY A 255 4.36 4.14 9.56
CA GLY A 255 4.09 3.48 10.84
C GLY A 255 5.29 2.72 11.40
N ALA A 256 6.20 2.25 10.55
CA ALA A 256 7.43 1.56 10.97
C ALA A 256 8.40 2.52 11.66
N TYR A 257 8.54 3.73 11.11
CA TYR A 257 9.28 4.80 11.78
C TYR A 257 8.64 5.15 13.12
N CYS A 258 7.30 5.35 13.14
CA CYS A 258 6.58 5.65 14.37
C CYS A 258 6.70 4.54 15.42
N ALA A 259 6.67 3.27 15.02
CA ALA A 259 6.78 2.15 15.94
C ALA A 259 8.10 2.17 16.70
N VAL A 260 9.24 2.31 15.99
CA VAL A 260 10.55 2.40 16.65
C VAL A 260 10.65 3.69 17.47
N TRP A 261 10.25 4.84 16.92
CA TRP A 261 10.28 6.11 17.64
C TRP A 261 9.49 6.06 18.95
N THR A 262 8.29 5.49 18.91
CA THR A 262 7.42 5.30 20.07
C THR A 262 8.02 4.31 21.06
N ALA A 263 8.52 3.16 20.62
CA ALA A 263 9.19 2.18 21.48
C ALA A 263 10.38 2.81 22.23
N LEU A 264 11.14 3.67 21.56
CA LEU A 264 12.30 4.33 22.17
C LEU A 264 11.89 5.34 23.26
N ARG A 265 10.71 5.97 23.16
CA ARG A 265 10.19 6.94 24.14
C ARG A 265 9.25 6.34 25.19
N ALA A 266 8.65 5.19 24.89
CA ALA A 266 7.77 4.42 25.77
C ALA A 266 8.38 3.05 26.03
N SER A 267 9.67 3.01 26.36
CA SER A 267 10.37 1.75 26.62
C SER A 267 9.90 1.08 27.91
N ASP A 268 9.14 1.78 28.75
CA ASP A 268 8.40 1.19 29.87
C ASP A 268 7.16 0.38 29.43
N THR A 269 6.59 0.67 28.25
CA THR A 269 5.49 -0.09 27.65
C THR A 269 6.01 -1.20 26.75
N TYR A 270 7.05 -0.94 25.96
CA TYR A 270 7.51 -1.83 24.91
C TYR A 270 8.94 -2.35 25.17
N GLY A 271 9.13 -3.66 25.11
CA GLY A 271 10.44 -4.32 25.19
C GLY A 271 11.03 -4.65 23.82
N ALA A 272 10.20 -4.62 22.77
CA ALA A 272 10.62 -4.84 21.40
C ALA A 272 9.94 -3.90 20.41
N ALA A 273 10.59 -3.67 19.27
CA ALA A 273 10.01 -2.95 18.14
C ALA A 273 10.31 -3.63 16.81
N ALA A 274 9.45 -3.42 15.81
CA ALA A 274 9.66 -3.90 14.44
C ALA A 274 9.46 -2.78 13.41
N MET A 275 10.52 -2.52 12.63
CA MET A 275 10.51 -1.60 11.51
C MET A 275 10.47 -2.37 10.20
N ILE A 276 9.34 -2.35 9.49
CA ILE A 276 9.19 -2.94 8.15
C ILE A 276 9.10 -1.83 7.10
N SER A 277 10.13 -1.73 6.26
CA SER A 277 10.26 -0.68 5.24
C SER A 277 10.12 0.74 5.82
N GLY A 278 10.58 0.97 7.06
CA GLY A 278 10.63 2.31 7.65
C GLY A 278 11.75 3.16 7.09
N TYR A 279 12.01 4.30 7.69
CA TYR A 279 13.07 5.24 7.32
C TYR A 279 13.75 5.78 8.58
N ASN A 280 14.93 6.39 8.44
CA ASN A 280 15.71 6.80 9.62
C ASN A 280 15.25 8.15 10.19
N THR A 281 14.71 9.03 9.34
CA THR A 281 14.26 10.39 9.69
C THR A 281 12.91 10.66 9.05
N GLN A 282 12.14 11.58 9.62
CA GLN A 282 10.74 11.80 9.32
C GLN A 282 10.53 12.39 7.94
N ILE A 283 9.68 11.73 7.15
CA ILE A 283 9.25 12.20 5.82
C ILE A 283 7.74 12.40 5.71
N GLU A 284 7.00 12.08 6.78
CA GLU A 284 5.55 12.23 6.90
C GLU A 284 5.17 13.02 8.17
N GLY A 285 3.95 13.53 8.19
CA GLY A 285 3.36 14.19 9.37
C GLY A 285 3.90 15.59 9.62
N GLN A 286 3.52 16.20 10.74
CA GLN A 286 4.08 17.48 11.20
C GLN A 286 5.52 17.34 11.66
N MET A 287 5.96 16.14 12.06
CA MET A 287 7.37 15.91 12.42
C MET A 287 8.33 16.33 11.30
N LYS A 288 8.00 16.07 10.02
CA LYS A 288 8.87 16.46 8.88
C LYS A 288 9.01 17.96 8.67
N ASN A 289 8.05 18.73 9.18
CA ASN A 289 8.00 20.19 9.02
C ASN A 289 8.74 20.93 10.14
N GLN A 290 9.28 20.20 11.12
CA GLN A 290 10.05 20.79 12.20
C GLN A 290 11.47 21.19 11.74
N GLY A 291 12.14 22.04 12.52
CA GLY A 291 13.49 22.50 12.19
C GLY A 291 14.53 21.38 12.19
N THR A 292 15.69 21.63 11.58
CA THR A 292 16.76 20.62 11.41
C THR A 292 17.17 19.93 12.71
N GLN A 293 17.28 20.68 13.81
CA GLN A 293 17.61 20.12 15.12
C GLN A 293 16.59 19.05 15.56
N TYR A 294 15.30 19.32 15.38
CA TYR A 294 14.24 18.37 15.72
C TYR A 294 14.36 17.08 14.89
N LEU A 295 14.59 17.21 13.59
CA LEU A 295 14.75 16.05 12.70
C LEU A 295 15.98 15.22 13.08
N GLU A 296 17.07 15.86 13.46
CA GLU A 296 18.30 15.19 13.91
C GLU A 296 18.09 14.45 15.24
N GLU A 297 17.51 15.12 16.24
CA GLU A 297 17.24 14.54 17.57
C GLU A 297 16.25 13.37 17.52
N ASN A 298 15.35 13.37 16.54
CA ASN A 298 14.35 12.32 16.35
C ASN A 298 14.72 11.32 15.24
N THR A 299 15.90 11.43 14.63
CA THR A 299 16.43 10.39 13.74
C THR A 299 16.68 9.12 14.56
N LEU A 300 16.16 7.97 14.12
CA LEU A 300 16.15 6.74 14.93
C LEU A 300 17.56 6.29 15.35
N SER A 301 18.53 6.35 14.44
CA SER A 301 19.93 6.07 14.76
C SER A 301 20.52 7.04 15.80
N THR A 302 20.16 8.33 15.72
CA THR A 302 20.58 9.34 16.72
C THR A 302 19.95 9.06 18.08
N MET A 303 18.66 8.72 18.11
CA MET A 303 17.96 8.35 19.35
C MET A 303 18.61 7.12 20.01
N LEU A 304 18.94 6.09 19.24
CA LEU A 304 19.67 4.91 19.73
C LEU A 304 21.08 5.26 20.25
N ALA A 305 21.81 6.12 19.54
CA ALA A 305 23.15 6.54 19.95
C ALA A 305 23.15 7.38 21.25
N THR A 306 22.09 8.14 21.51
CA THR A 306 22.03 9.11 22.60
C THR A 306 21.27 8.61 23.84
N ARG A 307 20.31 7.68 23.69
CA ARG A 307 19.55 7.13 24.82
C ARG A 307 20.41 6.34 25.81
N SER A 308 19.84 6.07 26.99
CA SER A 308 20.31 5.04 27.90
C SER A 308 19.72 3.69 27.46
N PRO A 309 20.55 2.68 27.15
CA PRO A 309 20.08 1.35 26.78
C PRO A 309 19.37 0.66 27.94
N ASP A 310 18.28 -0.06 27.65
CA ASP A 310 17.45 -0.77 28.63
C ASP A 310 17.05 -2.19 28.20
N GLY A 311 17.72 -2.74 27.18
CA GLY A 311 17.47 -4.07 26.63
C GLY A 311 16.45 -4.07 25.49
N MET A 312 16.17 -2.91 24.88
CA MET A 312 15.26 -2.79 23.74
C MET A 312 15.75 -3.63 22.57
N ARG A 313 14.87 -4.47 22.02
CA ARG A 313 15.16 -5.30 20.84
C ARG A 313 14.45 -4.74 19.61
N ILE A 314 15.16 -4.55 18.50
CA ILE A 314 14.58 -3.98 17.28
C ILE A 314 14.80 -4.92 16.09
N TYR A 315 13.73 -5.29 15.40
CA TYR A 315 13.77 -5.93 14.09
C TYR A 315 13.73 -4.86 13.00
N ALA A 316 14.75 -4.77 12.16
CA ALA A 316 14.86 -3.74 11.13
C ALA A 316 14.93 -4.38 9.74
N MET A 317 13.77 -4.43 9.06
CA MET A 317 13.61 -5.09 7.78
C MET A 317 13.27 -4.11 6.67
N ALA A 318 14.04 -4.14 5.58
CA ALA A 318 13.73 -3.42 4.34
C ALA A 318 14.56 -4.00 3.20
N ALA A 319 14.01 -4.06 1.99
CA ALA A 319 14.80 -4.50 0.85
C ALA A 319 15.92 -3.51 0.50
N ALA A 320 17.04 -4.02 0.02
CA ALA A 320 18.18 -3.20 -0.44
C ALA A 320 17.83 -2.27 -1.61
N ASP A 321 16.77 -2.57 -2.35
CA ASP A 321 16.24 -1.77 -3.45
C ASP A 321 14.98 -0.96 -3.08
N ASP A 322 14.65 -0.87 -1.79
CA ASP A 322 13.58 -0.01 -1.26
C ASP A 322 13.94 1.47 -1.46
N GLY A 323 13.17 2.16 -2.30
CA GLY A 323 13.38 3.57 -2.64
C GLY A 323 13.15 4.56 -1.50
N ALA A 324 12.48 4.15 -0.41
CA ALA A 324 12.24 4.99 0.77
C ALA A 324 13.45 5.06 1.72
N GLY A 325 14.51 4.28 1.46
CA GLY A 325 15.75 4.31 2.24
C GLY A 325 15.75 3.41 3.48
N GLY A 326 14.81 2.46 3.59
CA GLY A 326 14.70 1.61 4.79
C GLY A 326 15.90 0.72 5.07
N ALA A 327 16.57 0.20 4.03
CA ALA A 327 17.78 -0.60 4.23
C ALA A 327 18.92 0.25 4.84
N ALA A 328 19.06 1.50 4.40
CA ALA A 328 20.03 2.42 4.98
C ALA A 328 19.67 2.79 6.43
N ALA A 329 18.37 2.95 6.73
CA ALA A 329 17.89 3.18 8.09
C ALA A 329 18.19 1.99 9.02
N ALA A 330 17.94 0.76 8.57
CA ALA A 330 18.24 -0.45 9.32
C ALA A 330 19.73 -0.55 9.67
N LEU A 331 20.62 -0.28 8.70
CA LEU A 331 22.06 -0.25 8.96
C LEU A 331 22.48 0.90 9.89
N ALA A 332 21.91 2.09 9.71
CA ALA A 332 22.22 3.23 10.57
C ALA A 332 21.86 2.94 12.03
N MET A 333 20.67 2.38 12.28
CA MET A 333 20.28 1.94 13.62
C MET A 333 21.20 0.85 14.17
N ALA A 334 21.52 -0.17 13.38
CA ALA A 334 22.40 -1.25 13.80
C ALA A 334 23.84 -0.79 14.11
N ASN A 335 24.32 0.24 13.43
CA ASN A 335 25.65 0.82 13.71
C ASN A 335 25.65 1.79 14.91
N SER A 336 24.48 2.29 15.32
CA SER A 336 24.35 3.27 16.40
C SER A 336 23.88 2.70 17.74
N VAL A 337 23.29 1.49 17.72
CA VAL A 337 22.78 0.84 18.94
C VAL A 337 23.91 0.51 19.93
N LYS A 338 23.61 0.62 21.22
CA LYS A 338 24.53 0.32 22.32
C LYS A 338 23.93 -0.79 23.18
N GLU A 339 24.74 -1.77 23.56
CA GLU A 339 24.32 -2.84 24.48
C GLU A 339 23.76 -2.28 25.81
N PRO A 340 22.78 -2.94 26.44
CA PRO A 340 22.12 -4.18 26.00
C PRO A 340 21.00 -4.02 24.96
N ASP A 341 20.77 -2.82 24.40
CA ASP A 341 19.85 -2.69 23.27
C ASP A 341 20.45 -3.40 22.04
N SER A 342 19.57 -3.92 21.16
CA SER A 342 20.01 -4.64 19.96
C SER A 342 19.14 -4.33 18.75
N VAL A 343 19.76 -4.32 17.57
CA VAL A 343 19.08 -4.19 16.27
C VAL A 343 19.46 -5.38 15.40
N THR A 344 18.48 -6.15 14.97
CA THR A 344 18.66 -7.24 14.00
C THR A 344 18.24 -6.76 12.62
N THR A 345 19.16 -6.77 11.66
CA THR A 345 18.87 -6.40 10.27
C THR A 345 18.32 -7.59 9.48
N ASP A 346 17.30 -7.35 8.65
CA ASP A 346 16.83 -8.25 7.60
C ASP A 346 16.74 -7.47 6.29
N ILE A 347 17.78 -7.55 5.46
CA ILE A 347 17.93 -6.75 4.25
C ILE A 347 17.99 -7.68 3.04
N PRO A 348 16.83 -8.18 2.56
CA PRO A 348 16.80 -8.95 1.33
C PRO A 348 17.27 -8.07 0.16
N PRO A 349 17.94 -8.65 -0.85
CA PRO A 349 18.55 -7.87 -1.92
C PRO A 349 17.53 -7.18 -2.84
N THR A 350 16.29 -7.68 -2.88
CA THR A 350 15.20 -7.12 -3.68
C THR A 350 13.86 -7.33 -3.01
N GLY A 351 12.94 -6.39 -3.21
CA GLY A 351 11.55 -6.48 -2.76
C GLY A 351 10.79 -5.16 -2.91
N GLY A 352 11.52 -4.04 -2.99
CA GLY A 352 10.96 -2.70 -3.05
C GLY A 352 10.23 -2.30 -1.77
N HIS A 353 9.47 -1.22 -1.87
CA HIS A 353 8.62 -0.71 -0.80
C HIS A 353 7.18 -1.25 -0.98
N ALA A 354 6.98 -2.57 -0.86
CA ALA A 354 5.74 -3.18 -1.33
C ALA A 354 5.20 -4.31 -0.45
N GLY A 355 3.87 -4.43 -0.45
CA GLY A 355 3.09 -5.44 0.28
C GLY A 355 3.52 -6.89 0.09
N PRO A 356 3.95 -7.38 -1.10
CA PRO A 356 4.44 -8.74 -1.25
C PRO A 356 5.64 -9.04 -0.36
N LEU A 357 6.60 -8.12 -0.26
CA LEU A 357 7.75 -8.27 0.64
C LEU A 357 7.29 -8.27 2.11
N TRP A 358 6.40 -7.35 2.47
CA TRP A 358 5.89 -7.26 3.84
C TRP A 358 5.14 -8.52 4.26
N ASN A 359 4.36 -9.12 3.35
CA ASN A 359 3.71 -10.42 3.56
C ASN A 359 4.73 -11.53 3.78
N GLU A 360 5.79 -11.58 2.98
CA GLU A 360 6.85 -12.56 3.09
C GLU A 360 7.60 -12.44 4.44
N LYS A 361 7.79 -11.21 4.92
CA LYS A 361 8.64 -10.91 6.07
C LYS A 361 7.90 -10.68 7.38
N PHE A 362 6.58 -10.69 7.39
CA PHE A 362 5.81 -10.66 8.62
C PHE A 362 6.02 -11.95 9.47
N PRO A 363 5.96 -13.18 8.90
CA PRO A 363 6.30 -14.39 9.64
C PRO A 363 7.74 -14.41 10.18
N THR A 364 8.69 -13.82 9.45
CA THR A 364 10.10 -13.75 9.88
C THR A 364 10.27 -12.83 11.09
N MET A 365 9.53 -11.72 11.14
CA MET A 365 9.43 -10.86 12.33
C MET A 365 8.87 -11.62 13.54
N LEU A 366 7.81 -12.42 13.37
CA LEU A 366 7.25 -13.23 14.46
C LEU A 366 8.28 -14.25 14.99
N ALA A 367 8.92 -15.00 14.09
CA ALA A 367 9.97 -15.93 14.47
C ALA A 367 11.17 -15.22 15.13
N TRP A 368 11.54 -14.03 14.67
CA TRP A 368 12.57 -13.22 15.33
C TRP A 368 12.16 -12.79 16.75
N TRP A 369 10.91 -12.38 16.96
CA TRP A 369 10.47 -11.92 18.27
C TRP A 369 10.55 -13.04 19.30
N GLY A 370 10.02 -14.22 18.95
CA GLY A 370 10.08 -15.43 19.76
C GLY A 370 11.45 -16.13 19.80
N SER A 371 12.44 -15.66 19.02
CA SER A 371 13.82 -16.14 19.09
C SER A 371 14.57 -15.71 20.36
N SER A 372 13.93 -15.01 21.29
CA SER A 372 14.42 -14.79 22.65
C SER A 372 13.41 -15.29 23.65
N ASP A 373 13.89 -15.87 24.74
CA ASP A 373 13.01 -16.32 25.83
C ASP A 373 12.49 -15.15 26.67
N ASN A 374 12.83 -13.89 26.37
CA ASN A 374 12.27 -12.71 27.06
C ASN A 374 10.73 -12.72 27.04
N VAL A 375 10.12 -13.03 25.89
CA VAL A 375 8.66 -13.02 25.73
C VAL A 375 8.03 -14.19 26.49
N SER A 376 8.55 -15.41 26.32
CA SER A 376 8.02 -16.58 27.02
C SER A 376 8.21 -16.46 28.54
N THR A 377 9.33 -15.91 29.01
CA THR A 377 9.59 -15.66 30.43
C THR A 377 8.60 -14.65 31.00
N ALA A 378 8.35 -13.54 30.29
CA ALA A 378 7.39 -12.51 30.69
C ALA A 378 5.94 -13.02 30.76
N LEU A 379 5.64 -14.11 30.06
CA LEU A 379 4.32 -14.75 30.07
C LEU A 379 4.23 -15.99 30.97
N GLY A 380 5.35 -16.46 31.54
CA GLY A 380 5.39 -17.76 32.22
C GLY A 380 5.08 -18.94 31.27
N ALA A 381 5.33 -18.77 29.98
CA ALA A 381 5.09 -19.75 28.93
C ALA A 381 6.31 -20.64 28.68
N THR A 382 6.12 -21.72 27.91
CA THR A 382 7.22 -22.58 27.47
C THR A 382 8.20 -21.78 26.61
N PRO A 383 9.53 -21.92 26.78
CA PRO A 383 10.53 -21.28 25.93
C PRO A 383 10.30 -21.55 24.44
N THR A 384 10.24 -20.49 23.64
CA THR A 384 10.04 -20.58 22.18
C THR A 384 11.32 -20.42 21.40
N SER A 385 12.41 -19.96 22.05
CA SER A 385 13.59 -19.48 21.32
C SER A 385 14.32 -20.56 20.51
N GLN A 386 14.30 -21.81 20.96
CA GLN A 386 14.89 -22.92 20.20
C GLN A 386 14.08 -23.23 18.93
N ALA A 387 12.76 -23.36 19.05
CA ALA A 387 11.87 -23.63 17.92
C ALA A 387 11.91 -22.48 16.90
N ALA A 388 11.80 -21.24 17.39
CA ALA A 388 11.92 -20.03 16.61
C ALA A 388 13.22 -19.98 15.80
N ARG A 389 14.38 -20.16 16.43
CA ARG A 389 15.69 -20.12 15.74
C ARG A 389 15.90 -21.27 14.76
N ALA A 390 15.24 -22.41 14.96
CA ALA A 390 15.32 -23.57 14.06
C ALA A 390 14.35 -23.49 12.86
N SER A 391 13.42 -22.53 12.88
CA SER A 391 12.40 -22.37 11.83
C SER A 391 12.97 -21.88 10.50
N SER A 392 12.28 -22.22 9.40
CA SER A 392 12.58 -21.69 8.06
C SER A 392 12.43 -20.17 7.99
N GLU A 393 11.48 -19.63 8.73
CA GLU A 393 11.15 -18.22 8.84
C GLU A 393 12.34 -17.46 9.40
N TYR A 394 12.89 -17.91 10.53
CA TYR A 394 14.09 -17.29 11.12
C TYR A 394 15.33 -17.46 10.23
N ALA A 395 15.51 -18.64 9.62
CA ALA A 395 16.62 -18.89 8.70
C ALA A 395 16.58 -18.00 7.44
N SER A 396 15.43 -17.43 7.10
CA SER A 396 15.25 -16.53 5.95
C SER A 396 15.59 -15.05 6.24
N ILE A 397 15.97 -14.73 7.48
CA ILE A 397 16.46 -13.40 7.86
C ILE A 397 17.81 -13.15 7.17
N VAL A 398 17.88 -12.08 6.37
CA VAL A 398 19.07 -11.71 5.62
C VAL A 398 19.84 -10.65 6.41
N THR A 399 20.64 -11.08 7.38
CA THR A 399 21.52 -10.15 8.12
C THR A 399 22.54 -9.53 7.17
N ALA A 400 22.51 -8.20 7.07
CA ALA A 400 23.45 -7.46 6.24
C ALA A 400 24.08 -6.31 7.04
N THR A 401 25.35 -6.05 6.75
CA THR A 401 26.13 -4.93 7.30
C THR A 401 26.39 -3.84 6.26
N THR A 402 26.07 -4.10 4.99
CA THR A 402 26.21 -3.16 3.88
C THR A 402 25.04 -3.29 2.90
N VAL A 403 24.61 -2.18 2.30
CA VAL A 403 23.62 -2.20 1.23
C VAL A 403 24.35 -2.23 -0.12
N LYS A 404 24.07 -3.24 -0.94
CA LYS A 404 24.45 -3.24 -2.35
C LYS A 404 23.20 -3.01 -3.20
N PRO A 405 22.97 -1.78 -3.69
CA PRO A 405 21.80 -1.52 -4.52
C PRO A 405 21.86 -2.37 -5.80
N ARG A 406 20.81 -3.14 -6.07
CA ARG A 406 20.68 -3.92 -7.31
C ARG A 406 19.77 -3.17 -8.28
N PHE A 407 20.37 -2.46 -9.23
CA PHE A 407 19.64 -1.85 -10.34
C PHE A 407 19.32 -2.88 -11.42
N ARG A 408 18.05 -3.03 -11.75
CA ARG A 408 17.59 -3.83 -12.90
C ARG A 408 17.16 -2.87 -14.02
N PRO A 409 17.80 -2.91 -15.21
CA PRO A 409 17.61 -1.89 -16.24
C PRO A 409 16.19 -1.84 -16.83
N LEU A 410 15.42 -2.92 -16.68
CA LEU A 410 14.04 -3.05 -17.14
C LEU A 410 13.07 -3.33 -15.99
N ALA A 411 13.42 -3.03 -14.74
CA ALA A 411 12.48 -3.08 -13.64
C ALA A 411 11.34 -2.05 -13.80
N PRO A 412 10.16 -2.27 -13.20
CA PRO A 412 9.02 -1.38 -13.34
C PRO A 412 9.24 0.04 -12.77
N ASN A 413 10.30 0.28 -11.99
CA ASN A 413 10.73 1.60 -11.52
C ASN A 413 11.93 2.18 -12.28
N SER A 414 12.28 1.60 -13.45
CA SER A 414 13.47 2.02 -14.21
C SER A 414 13.11 2.92 -15.40
N LEU A 415 14.03 3.82 -15.74
CA LEU A 415 13.95 4.63 -16.97
C LEU A 415 13.97 3.76 -18.23
N GLY A 416 14.62 2.60 -18.20
CA GLY A 416 14.64 1.66 -19.33
C GLY A 416 13.26 1.07 -19.61
N ALA A 417 12.54 0.62 -18.57
CA ALA A 417 11.17 0.15 -18.71
C ALA A 417 10.23 1.28 -19.23
N PHE A 418 10.38 2.49 -18.70
CA PHE A 418 9.65 3.66 -19.19
C PHE A 418 9.91 3.91 -20.67
N ALA A 419 11.17 3.98 -21.10
CA ALA A 419 11.51 4.29 -22.50
C ALA A 419 10.96 3.23 -23.47
N VAL A 420 11.12 1.94 -23.15
CA VAL A 420 10.60 0.84 -23.97
C VAL A 420 9.07 0.93 -24.07
N MET A 421 8.38 1.07 -22.94
CA MET A 421 6.91 1.12 -22.92
C MET A 421 6.35 2.40 -23.56
N PHE A 422 7.06 3.52 -23.45
CA PHE A 422 6.69 4.76 -24.12
C PHE A 422 6.70 4.60 -25.65
N LEU A 423 7.75 3.99 -26.21
CA LEU A 423 7.83 3.75 -27.65
C LEU A 423 6.74 2.79 -28.13
N ILE A 424 6.48 1.72 -27.38
CA ILE A 424 5.42 0.75 -27.67
C ILE A 424 4.04 1.43 -27.64
N ALA A 425 3.74 2.16 -26.56
CA ALA A 425 2.46 2.86 -26.40
C ALA A 425 2.27 3.92 -27.48
N LEU A 426 3.30 4.71 -27.79
CA LEU A 426 3.27 5.70 -28.86
C LEU A 426 2.97 5.03 -30.22
N GLY A 427 3.62 3.92 -30.53
CA GLY A 427 3.37 3.14 -31.75
C GLY A 427 1.91 2.72 -31.88
N PHE A 428 1.35 2.07 -30.87
CA PHE A 428 -0.04 1.61 -30.90
C PHE A 428 -1.05 2.76 -30.90
N VAL A 429 -0.81 3.82 -30.13
CA VAL A 429 -1.65 5.03 -30.14
C VAL A 429 -1.63 5.66 -31.53
N VAL A 430 -0.46 5.77 -32.19
CA VAL A 430 -0.37 6.30 -33.56
C VAL A 430 -1.11 5.40 -34.56
N ILE A 431 -1.01 4.07 -34.44
CA ILE A 431 -1.75 3.13 -35.31
C ILE A 431 -3.26 3.30 -35.11
N ALA A 432 -3.75 3.30 -33.86
CA ALA A 432 -5.16 3.50 -33.55
C ALA A 432 -5.66 4.88 -34.00
N TRP A 433 -4.85 5.91 -33.78
CA TRP A 433 -5.14 7.31 -34.09
C TRP A 433 -5.04 7.65 -35.58
N ARG A 434 -4.19 6.99 -36.37
CA ARG A 434 -4.00 7.36 -37.79
C ARG A 434 -4.63 6.36 -38.74
N CYS A 435 -4.54 5.07 -38.43
CA CYS A 435 -4.81 3.99 -39.38
C CYS A 435 -6.10 3.23 -39.06
N ALA A 436 -6.38 2.91 -37.80
CA ALA A 436 -7.45 1.96 -37.47
C ALA A 436 -8.84 2.42 -37.94
N GLY A 437 -9.13 3.72 -37.92
CA GLY A 437 -10.40 4.25 -38.44
C GLY A 437 -10.59 4.09 -39.96
N THR A 438 -9.52 3.91 -40.73
CA THR A 438 -9.55 3.77 -42.19
C THR A 438 -9.60 2.31 -42.64
N TRP A 439 -9.56 1.35 -41.71
CA TRP A 439 -9.71 -0.07 -42.01
C TRP A 439 -11.16 -0.36 -42.40
N ARG A 440 -11.36 -0.51 -43.70
CA ARG A 440 -12.58 -0.98 -44.34
C ARG A 440 -12.17 -1.99 -45.40
N LEU A 441 -12.90 -3.10 -45.48
CA LEU A 441 -12.69 -4.09 -46.53
C LEU A 441 -13.55 -3.70 -47.74
N ALA A 442 -12.93 -3.61 -48.91
CA ALA A 442 -13.63 -3.34 -50.17
C ALA A 442 -14.51 -4.56 -50.54
N PRO A 443 -15.73 -4.36 -51.03
CA PRO A 443 -16.54 -5.47 -51.53
C PRO A 443 -15.85 -6.15 -52.72
N LYS A 444 -15.92 -7.48 -52.77
CA LYS A 444 -15.36 -8.30 -53.85
C LYS A 444 -16.15 -8.17 -55.17
N ASP A 445 -17.40 -7.71 -55.08
CA ASP A 445 -18.31 -7.53 -56.21
C ASP A 445 -18.66 -6.04 -56.33
N GLU A 446 -17.86 -5.29 -57.07
CA GLU A 446 -18.23 -4.03 -57.71
C GLU A 446 -17.11 -3.60 -58.66
N ASP A 447 -17.18 -4.07 -59.91
CA ASP A 447 -16.83 -3.24 -61.06
C ASP A 447 -17.80 -2.04 -61.03
N SER A 448 -17.50 -1.04 -60.20
CA SER A 448 -18.24 0.21 -60.21
C SER A 448 -17.24 1.35 -60.14
N GLU A 449 -17.01 1.89 -61.33
CA GLU A 449 -16.63 3.26 -61.64
C GLU A 449 -16.28 4.14 -60.45
N VAL A 450 -15.01 4.54 -60.42
CA VAL A 450 -14.52 5.68 -59.65
C VAL A 450 -15.24 6.94 -60.15
N ALA A 451 -16.47 7.18 -59.66
CA ALA A 451 -17.03 8.52 -59.58
C ALA A 451 -16.24 9.23 -58.47
N ALA A 452 -15.07 9.76 -58.84
CA ALA A 452 -14.34 10.73 -58.07
C ALA A 452 -15.28 11.92 -57.81
N SER A 453 -15.94 11.95 -56.65
CA SER A 453 -16.69 13.13 -56.26
C SER A 453 -15.70 14.29 -56.14
N GLN A 454 -15.85 15.24 -57.07
CA GLN A 454 -15.03 16.42 -57.28
C GLN A 454 -15.24 17.47 -56.17
N SER A 455 -15.26 17.07 -54.90
CA SER A 455 -15.18 18.06 -53.82
C SER A 455 -13.73 18.48 -53.61
N ARG A 456 -13.37 19.67 -54.09
CA ARG A 456 -12.11 20.35 -53.75
C ARG A 456 -11.91 20.52 -52.23
N TYR A 457 -12.99 20.38 -51.45
CA TYR A 457 -13.06 20.61 -50.02
C TYR A 457 -13.12 19.35 -49.16
N CYS A 458 -13.11 18.13 -49.73
CA CYS A 458 -13.22 16.88 -48.98
C CYS A 458 -12.59 15.70 -49.74
N ARG A 459 -11.36 15.30 -49.38
CA ARG A 459 -10.80 13.99 -49.79
C ARG A 459 -10.98 12.96 -48.65
N PRO A 460 -11.72 11.85 -48.86
CA PRO A 460 -11.76 10.74 -47.91
C PRO A 460 -10.39 10.05 -47.84
N ALA A 461 -10.07 9.44 -46.68
CA ALA A 461 -8.86 8.64 -46.54
C ALA A 461 -8.97 7.38 -47.41
N THR A 462 -7.87 7.01 -48.09
CA THR A 462 -7.83 5.80 -48.92
C THR A 462 -8.05 4.55 -48.06
N PRO A 463 -9.02 3.69 -48.40
CA PRO A 463 -9.25 2.44 -47.66
C PRO A 463 -8.02 1.52 -47.83
N ARG A 464 -7.59 0.88 -46.74
CA ARG A 464 -6.52 -0.14 -46.75
C ARG A 464 -7.17 -1.53 -46.73
N PRO A 465 -7.26 -2.25 -47.86
CA PRO A 465 -7.87 -3.57 -47.89
C PRO A 465 -6.97 -4.59 -47.17
N ILE A 466 -7.55 -5.41 -46.28
CA ILE A 466 -6.83 -6.44 -45.50
C ILE A 466 -6.96 -7.83 -46.18
N ALA A 467 -8.01 -8.08 -46.97
CA ALA A 467 -8.25 -9.27 -47.82
C ALA A 467 -9.52 -9.09 -48.69
N ALA A 468 -9.79 -9.95 -49.67
CA ALA A 468 -11.07 -9.98 -50.41
C ALA A 468 -12.04 -10.97 -49.73
N LEU A 469 -12.90 -10.48 -48.83
CA LEU A 469 -13.83 -11.29 -48.02
C LEU A 469 -15.30 -10.93 -48.31
N PRO A 470 -16.26 -11.87 -48.13
CA PRO A 470 -17.69 -11.57 -48.18
C PRO A 470 -18.08 -10.45 -47.20
N ARG A 471 -19.02 -9.57 -47.59
CA ARG A 471 -19.42 -8.36 -46.83
C ARG A 471 -19.62 -8.58 -45.31
N PRO A 472 -20.35 -9.59 -44.80
CA PRO A 472 -20.53 -9.77 -43.35
C PRO A 472 -19.22 -10.18 -42.66
N VAL A 473 -18.42 -11.05 -43.29
CA VAL A 473 -17.14 -11.52 -42.76
C VAL A 473 -16.13 -10.37 -42.75
N GLY A 474 -16.07 -9.58 -43.81
CA GLY A 474 -15.16 -8.43 -43.88
C GLY A 474 -15.52 -7.32 -42.89
N ALA A 475 -16.79 -7.02 -42.68
CA ALA A 475 -17.20 -6.06 -41.65
C ALA A 475 -16.77 -6.51 -40.25
N CYS A 476 -16.93 -7.81 -39.94
CA CYS A 476 -16.50 -8.40 -38.69
C CYS A 476 -14.97 -8.32 -38.51
N VAL A 477 -14.19 -8.74 -39.51
CA VAL A 477 -12.71 -8.69 -39.47
C VAL A 477 -12.21 -7.26 -39.28
N ALA A 478 -12.78 -6.29 -39.99
CA ALA A 478 -12.39 -4.88 -39.83
C ALA A 478 -12.76 -4.30 -38.45
N TYR A 479 -13.87 -4.75 -37.86
CA TYR A 479 -14.25 -4.38 -36.48
C TYR A 479 -13.29 -4.98 -35.46
N LEU A 480 -13.00 -6.28 -35.56
CA LEU A 480 -12.06 -6.97 -34.68
C LEU A 480 -10.67 -6.36 -34.76
N ALA A 481 -10.17 -6.06 -35.96
CA ALA A 481 -8.89 -5.37 -36.12
C ALA A 481 -8.86 -4.03 -35.38
N ARG A 482 -9.90 -3.21 -35.52
CA ARG A 482 -10.03 -1.92 -34.81
C ARG A 482 -10.06 -2.11 -33.30
N LEU A 483 -10.82 -3.10 -32.82
CA LEU A 483 -10.93 -3.42 -31.41
C LEU A 483 -9.57 -3.86 -30.85
N THR A 484 -8.85 -4.74 -31.54
CA THR A 484 -7.49 -5.17 -31.16
C THR A 484 -6.51 -3.99 -31.13
N SER A 485 -6.51 -3.13 -32.15
CA SER A 485 -5.64 -1.95 -32.18
C SER A 485 -5.94 -0.97 -31.05
N LEU A 486 -7.23 -0.74 -30.74
CA LEU A 486 -7.64 0.12 -29.65
C LEU A 486 -7.28 -0.51 -28.29
N GLY A 487 -7.52 -1.80 -28.12
CA GLY A 487 -7.15 -2.57 -26.94
C GLY A 487 -5.64 -2.51 -26.67
N LEU A 488 -4.80 -2.75 -27.69
CA LEU A 488 -3.34 -2.65 -27.55
C LEU A 488 -2.89 -1.24 -27.16
N ALA A 489 -3.48 -0.20 -27.76
CA ALA A 489 -3.17 1.20 -27.41
C ALA A 489 -3.54 1.51 -25.95
N VAL A 490 -4.73 1.09 -25.51
CA VAL A 490 -5.23 1.25 -24.14
C VAL A 490 -4.36 0.48 -23.15
N THR A 491 -4.12 -0.81 -23.36
CA THR A 491 -3.31 -1.64 -22.47
C THR A 491 -1.89 -1.12 -22.32
N THR A 492 -1.21 -0.80 -23.42
CA THR A 492 0.18 -0.32 -23.36
C THR A 492 0.29 1.07 -22.74
N SER A 493 -0.70 1.94 -22.96
CA SER A 493 -0.79 3.26 -22.33
C SER A 493 -1.08 3.14 -20.82
N THR A 494 -1.94 2.21 -20.41
CA THR A 494 -2.19 1.92 -18.99
C THR A 494 -0.96 1.37 -18.29
N VAL A 495 -0.22 0.44 -18.91
CA VAL A 495 1.05 -0.06 -18.35
C VAL A 495 2.08 1.07 -18.23
N LEU A 496 2.17 1.94 -19.24
CA LEU A 496 3.05 3.11 -19.18
C LEU A 496 2.69 4.06 -18.02
N LEU A 497 1.40 4.36 -17.84
CA LEU A 497 0.92 5.17 -16.71
C LEU A 497 1.27 4.49 -15.38
N GLY A 498 1.09 3.17 -15.28
CA GLY A 498 1.49 2.40 -14.11
C GLY A 498 2.99 2.48 -13.81
N ILE A 499 3.86 2.38 -14.83
CA ILE A 499 5.31 2.57 -14.68
C ILE A 499 5.63 3.98 -14.20
N ILE A 500 5.03 5.01 -14.78
CA ILE A 500 5.23 6.40 -14.38
C ILE A 500 4.86 6.57 -12.90
N SER A 501 3.66 6.12 -12.50
CA SER A 501 3.22 6.17 -11.11
C SER A 501 4.17 5.42 -10.17
N ASN A 502 4.66 4.25 -10.59
CA ASN A 502 5.59 3.46 -9.79
C ASN A 502 7.00 4.06 -9.68
N ILE A 503 7.47 4.79 -10.70
CA ILE A 503 8.74 5.53 -10.64
C ILE A 503 8.64 6.64 -9.59
N PHE A 504 7.51 7.36 -9.53
CA PHE A 504 7.31 8.40 -8.52
C PHE A 504 7.12 7.84 -7.11
N GLY A 505 6.44 6.69 -6.98
CA GLY A 505 6.17 6.07 -5.67
C GLY A 505 7.29 5.15 -5.15
N GLY A 506 8.15 4.62 -6.02
CA GLY A 506 9.24 3.71 -5.64
C GLY A 506 8.79 2.33 -5.11
N PHE A 507 7.51 1.97 -5.24
CA PHE A 507 6.94 0.79 -4.57
C PHE A 507 7.47 -0.54 -5.11
N TYR A 508 7.37 -0.77 -6.42
CA TYR A 508 7.73 -2.06 -7.03
C TYR A 508 9.06 -1.97 -7.79
N THR A 509 9.97 -2.90 -7.48
CA THR A 509 11.29 -3.00 -8.12
C THR A 509 11.43 -4.22 -9.03
N SER A 510 10.39 -5.05 -9.14
CA SER A 510 10.38 -6.24 -9.99
C SER A 510 9.00 -6.49 -10.61
N TRP A 511 8.96 -7.04 -11.82
CA TRP A 511 7.71 -7.46 -12.46
C TRP A 511 7.06 -8.64 -11.72
N GLY A 512 7.85 -9.46 -11.02
CA GLY A 512 7.34 -10.56 -10.20
C GLY A 512 6.48 -10.06 -9.03
N SER A 513 6.93 -9.03 -8.32
CA SER A 513 6.13 -8.43 -7.23
C SER A 513 4.86 -7.76 -7.74
N VAL A 514 4.91 -7.11 -8.91
CA VAL A 514 3.70 -6.60 -9.60
C VAL A 514 2.71 -7.74 -9.89
N ALA A 515 3.19 -8.86 -10.45
CA ALA A 515 2.36 -10.01 -10.77
C ALA A 515 1.77 -10.70 -9.53
N LEU A 516 2.55 -10.81 -8.44
CA LEU A 516 2.08 -11.35 -7.17
C LEU A 516 0.94 -10.51 -6.58
N THR A 517 1.06 -9.17 -6.60
CA THR A 517 -0.02 -8.29 -6.15
C THR A 517 -1.30 -8.49 -6.99
N LEU A 518 -1.16 -8.54 -8.31
CA LEU A 518 -2.31 -8.73 -9.21
C LEU A 518 -3.00 -10.08 -8.99
N THR A 519 -2.22 -11.17 -8.94
CA THR A 519 -2.75 -12.53 -8.80
C THR A 519 -3.43 -12.75 -7.45
N ARG A 520 -2.84 -12.29 -6.35
CA ARG A 520 -3.46 -12.39 -5.01
C ARG A 520 -4.75 -11.60 -4.93
N THR A 521 -4.77 -10.39 -5.46
CA THR A 521 -5.95 -9.53 -5.34
C THR A 521 -7.11 -10.03 -6.21
N LEU A 522 -6.82 -10.50 -7.42
CA LEU A 522 -7.85 -11.05 -8.32
C LEU A 522 -8.31 -12.46 -7.89
N GLY A 523 -7.47 -13.23 -7.18
CA GLY A 523 -7.79 -14.55 -6.67
C GLY A 523 -8.65 -14.58 -5.41
N ARG A 524 -8.78 -13.46 -4.68
CA ARG A 524 -9.67 -13.30 -3.51
C ARG A 524 -11.15 -13.09 -3.90
N GLY A 525 -11.60 -13.80 -4.94
CA GLY A 525 -12.93 -13.65 -5.56
C GLY A 525 -14.02 -14.48 -4.93
#